data_AF-A0A956KX51-F1
#
_entry.id   AF-A0A956KX51-F1
#
_cell.length_a   1.000
_cell.length_b   1.000
_cell.length_c   1.000
_cell.angle_alpha   90.00
_cell.angle_beta   90.00
_cell.angle_gamma   90.00
#
_symmetry.space_group_name_H-M   'P 1'
#
loop_
_entity.id
_entity.type
_entity.pdbx_description
1 polymer ?
#
loop_
_entity_poly.entity_id
_entity_poly.type
_entity_poly.pdbx_seq_one_letter_code
_entity_poly.pdbx_strand_id
1 'polypeptide(L)'
;MSVRVKLGQRYQDLDPRRPERVGTVVQLRRFSVKLRWNTGHVTTVSRRMLDAPGSRGYVLIGEPTMPVRPPGTVPKPTSARDCRVGWD
;
A
#
# COMPACT_ATOMS: atom_id res chain seq x y z
N MET A 1 -24.08 4.37 6.97
CA MET A 1 -23.31 3.42 6.14
C MET A 1 -22.26 2.77 7.04
N SER A 2 -22.28 1.45 7.21
CA SER A 2 -21.28 0.70 8.02
C SER A 2 -20.25 0.05 7.09
N VAL A 3 -18.97 0.33 7.30
CA VAL A 3 -17.89 -0.23 6.48
C VAL A 3 -17.56 -1.63 7.00
N ARG A 4 -18.04 -2.66 6.32
CA ARG A 4 -17.82 -4.07 6.73
C ARG A 4 -16.33 -4.41 6.65
N VAL A 5 -15.65 -4.47 7.80
CA VAL A 5 -14.22 -4.82 7.89
C VAL A 5 -13.95 -6.23 7.31
N LYS A 6 -12.92 -6.36 6.46
CA LYS A 6 -12.54 -7.63 5.78
C LYS A 6 -11.10 -8.05 6.09
N LEU A 7 -10.80 -9.34 5.94
CA LEU A 7 -9.42 -9.84 5.93
C LEU A 7 -8.64 -9.22 4.76
N GLY A 8 -7.35 -8.96 4.96
CA GLY A 8 -6.49 -8.33 3.97
C GLY A 8 -6.69 -6.81 3.83
N GLN A 9 -7.73 -6.25 4.42
CA GLN A 9 -7.99 -4.81 4.39
C GLN A 9 -6.92 -4.05 5.18
N ARG A 10 -6.52 -2.87 4.68
CA ARG A 10 -5.43 -2.08 5.25
C ARG A 10 -5.96 -0.81 5.93
N TYR A 11 -5.42 -0.51 7.10
CA TYR A 11 -5.75 0.68 7.88
C TYR A 11 -4.48 1.44 8.21
N GLN A 12 -4.51 2.77 8.15
CA GLN A 12 -3.43 3.63 8.60
C GLN A 12 -3.78 4.21 9.97
N ASP A 13 -2.83 4.13 10.90
CA ASP A 13 -2.89 4.80 12.20
C ASP A 13 -2.76 6.32 11.99
N LEU A 14 -3.71 7.07 12.55
CA LEU A 14 -3.76 8.53 12.51
C LEU A 14 -3.07 9.17 13.72
N ASP A 15 -2.44 8.39 14.61
CA ASP A 15 -1.64 8.95 15.70
C ASP A 15 -0.50 9.82 15.13
N PRO A 16 -0.47 11.15 15.39
CA PRO A 16 0.56 12.05 14.89
C PRO A 16 1.96 11.72 15.43
N ARG A 17 2.08 10.89 16.47
CA ARG A 17 3.36 10.38 16.97
C ARG A 17 3.87 9.18 16.17
N ARG A 18 3.02 8.56 15.35
CA ARG A 18 3.33 7.40 14.51
C ARG A 18 2.75 7.58 13.10
N PRO A 19 3.08 8.70 12.42
CA PRO A 19 2.67 8.88 11.04
C PRO A 19 3.22 7.69 10.23
N GLU A 20 2.44 7.15 9.31
CA GLU A 20 2.84 6.00 8.44
C GLU A 20 2.76 4.59 9.05
N ARG A 21 2.15 4.40 10.23
CA ARG A 21 1.91 3.04 10.73
C ARG A 21 0.72 2.42 9.99
N VAL A 22 1.01 1.55 9.02
CA VAL A 22 -0.01 0.85 8.22
C VAL A 22 -0.17 -0.57 8.70
N GLY A 23 -1.41 -0.96 9.02
CA GLY A 23 -1.78 -2.27 9.52
C GLY A 23 -2.69 -3.02 8.56
N THR A 24 -2.42 -4.31 8.35
CA THR A 24 -3.26 -5.20 7.54
C THR A 24 -4.07 -6.12 8.44
N VAL A 25 -5.37 -6.27 8.16
CA VAL A 25 -6.24 -7.18 8.91
C VAL A 25 -5.85 -8.62 8.60
N VAL A 26 -5.20 -9.28 9.55
CA VAL A 26 -4.77 -10.68 9.43
C VAL A 26 -5.73 -11.65 10.11
N GLN A 27 -6.59 -11.15 11.00
CA GLN A 27 -7.59 -11.97 11.67
C GLN A 27 -8.84 -11.17 12.03
N LEU A 28 -10.01 -11.74 11.74
CA LEU A 28 -11.30 -11.22 12.19
C LEU A 28 -11.77 -12.07 13.38
N ARG A 29 -12.18 -11.41 14.46
CA ARG A 29 -12.88 -12.02 15.59
C ARG A 29 -14.28 -11.43 15.68
N ARG A 30 -15.11 -12.01 16.56
CA ARG A 30 -16.51 -11.59 16.73
C ARG A 30 -16.64 -10.10 17.09
N PHE A 31 -15.74 -9.58 17.93
CA PHE A 31 -15.79 -8.19 18.43
C PHE A 31 -14.51 -7.38 18.16
N SER A 32 -13.44 -8.02 17.73
CA SER A 32 -12.13 -7.40 17.48
C SER A 32 -11.52 -7.88 16.18
N VAL A 33 -10.45 -7.23 15.75
CA VAL A 33 -9.63 -7.64 14.62
C VAL A 33 -8.16 -7.60 15.03
N LYS A 34 -7.33 -8.44 14.43
CA LYS A 34 -5.88 -8.31 14.54
C LYS A 34 -5.33 -7.60 13.32
N LEU A 35 -4.59 -6.52 13.56
CA LEU A 35 -3.82 -5.80 12.56
C LEU A 35 -2.35 -6.17 12.70
N ARG A 36 -1.72 -6.59 11.59
CA ARG A 36 -0.28 -6.72 11.49
C ARG A 36 0.28 -5.45 10.85
N TRP A 37 1.08 -4.71 11.60
CA TRP A 37 1.70 -3.47 11.14
C TRP A 37 2.87 -3.74 10.21
N ASN A 38 3.17 -2.80 9.32
CA ASN A 38 4.39 -2.76 8.50
C ASN A 38 5.67 -2.86 9.35
N THR A 39 5.64 -2.37 10.60
CA THR A 39 6.72 -2.54 11.57
C THR A 39 6.88 -3.96 12.12
N GLY A 40 6.04 -4.92 11.69
CA GLY A 40 6.06 -6.31 12.13
C GLY A 40 5.26 -6.60 13.41
N HIS A 41 4.90 -5.57 14.19
CA HIS A 41 4.09 -5.72 15.39
C HIS A 41 2.64 -6.12 15.06
N VAL A 42 1.98 -6.86 15.95
CA VAL A 42 0.57 -7.25 15.81
C VAL A 42 -0.24 -6.66 16.96
N THR A 43 -1.33 -5.98 16.65
CA THR A 43 -2.20 -5.38 17.68
C THR A 43 -3.64 -5.79 17.45
N THR A 44 -4.38 -5.93 18.55
CA THR A 44 -5.81 -6.24 18.52
C THR A 44 -6.61 -4.95 18.66
N VAL A 45 -7.50 -4.67 17.72
CA VAL A 45 -8.31 -3.44 17.68
C VAL A 45 -9.78 -3.81 17.67
N SER A 46 -10.59 -3.04 18.40
CA SER A 46 -12.05 -3.22 18.42
C SER A 46 -12.64 -2.93 17.05
N ARG A 47 -13.53 -3.82 16.57
CA ARG A 47 -14.09 -3.70 15.21
C ARG A 47 -14.86 -2.39 14.99
N ARG A 48 -15.50 -1.87 16.05
CA ARG A 48 -16.21 -0.58 16.03
C ARG A 48 -15.30 0.60 15.69
N MET A 49 -14.01 0.53 16.06
CA MET A 49 -13.04 1.58 15.74
C MET A 49 -12.63 1.61 14.27
N LEU A 50 -12.96 0.57 13.49
CA LEU A 50 -12.64 0.48 12.06
C LEU A 50 -13.88 0.64 11.18
N ASP A 51 -15.07 0.31 11.71
CA ASP A 51 -16.35 0.36 11.00
C ASP A 51 -16.89 1.79 10.88
N ALA A 52 -16.51 2.69 11.81
CA ALA A 52 -16.99 4.06 11.85
C ALA A 52 -16.13 5.01 10.95
N PRO A 53 -16.72 5.63 9.90
CA PRO A 53 -16.04 6.68 9.15
C PRO A 53 -15.72 7.86 10.09
N GLY A 54 -14.46 8.27 10.15
CA GLY A 54 -13.98 9.30 11.10
C GLY A 54 -13.65 8.79 12.50
N SER A 55 -13.60 7.46 12.71
CA SER A 55 -13.10 6.88 13.95
C SER A 55 -11.70 7.42 14.26
N ARG A 56 -11.61 8.13 15.39
CA ARG A 56 -10.38 8.75 15.90
C ARG A 56 -9.30 7.68 16.10
N GLY A 57 -8.45 7.51 15.10
CA GLY A 57 -7.26 6.67 15.17
C GLY A 57 -6.97 5.87 13.92
N TYR A 58 -7.95 5.51 13.08
CA TYR A 58 -7.69 4.67 11.90
C TYR A 58 -8.48 5.10 10.68
N VAL A 59 -7.80 5.16 9.53
CA VAL A 59 -8.43 5.35 8.22
C VAL A 59 -8.23 4.12 7.36
N LEU A 60 -9.29 3.71 6.67
CA LEU A 60 -9.21 2.73 5.61
C LEU A 60 -8.37 3.31 4.47
N ILE A 61 -7.30 2.62 4.09
CA ILE A 61 -6.51 3.00 2.93
C ILE A 61 -6.69 1.96 1.82
N GLY A 62 -6.71 2.44 0.58
CA GLY A 62 -6.61 1.57 -0.59
C GLY A 62 -5.28 0.82 -0.61
N GLU A 63 -5.18 -0.20 -1.45
CA GLU A 63 -3.89 -0.86 -1.67
C GLU A 63 -2.82 0.17 -2.00
N PRO A 64 -1.57 -0.03 -1.54
CA PRO A 64 -0.49 0.84 -1.94
C PRO A 64 -0.45 0.77 -3.46
N THR A 65 -0.69 1.90 -4.11
CA THR A 65 -0.21 2.10 -5.48
C THR A 65 1.28 1.81 -5.38
N MET A 66 1.70 0.62 -5.84
CA MET A 66 3.12 0.33 -6.00
C MET A 66 3.71 1.54 -6.70
N PRO A 67 4.90 2.04 -6.28
CA PRO A 67 5.56 3.08 -7.04
C PRO A 67 5.62 2.56 -8.47
N VAL A 68 4.83 3.17 -9.35
CA VAL A 68 4.94 2.96 -10.78
C VAL A 68 6.40 3.27 -11.01
N ARG A 69 7.19 2.24 -11.35
CA ARG A 69 8.57 2.45 -11.80
C ARG A 69 8.47 3.61 -12.77
N PRO A 70 9.21 4.72 -12.57
CA PRO A 70 9.21 5.79 -13.56
C PRO A 70 9.39 5.10 -14.90
N PRO A 71 8.51 5.37 -15.89
CA PRO A 71 8.48 4.63 -17.14
C PRO A 71 9.93 4.55 -17.61
N GLY A 72 10.48 3.34 -17.54
CA GLY A 72 11.87 3.12 -17.84
C GLY A 72 12.08 3.75 -19.20
N THR A 73 13.02 4.69 -19.28
CA THR A 73 13.54 5.22 -20.53
C THR A 73 13.59 4.07 -21.52
N VAL A 74 12.70 4.10 -22.50
CA VAL A 74 12.70 3.17 -23.62
C VAL A 74 14.13 3.20 -24.15
N PRO A 75 14.92 2.11 -24.06
CA PRO A 75 16.19 2.10 -24.75
C PRO A 75 15.83 2.18 -26.22
N LYS A 76 16.16 3.32 -26.85
CA LYS A 76 16.02 3.54 -28.28
C LYS A 76 16.67 2.34 -28.98
N PRO A 77 15.90 1.49 -29.70
CA PRO A 77 16.51 0.46 -30.51
C PRO A 77 17.26 1.15 -31.67
N THR A 78 18.58 0.97 -31.62
CA THR A 78 19.53 0.79 -32.72
C THR A 78 19.21 1.40 -34.09
N SER A 79 20.13 2.24 -34.60
CA SER A 79 20.82 2.00 -35.88
C SER A 79 21.58 3.24 -36.36
N ALA A 80 22.90 3.12 -36.44
CA ALA A 80 23.72 3.80 -37.43
C ALA A 80 24.97 2.94 -37.69
N ARG A 81 24.75 1.71 -38.15
CA ARG A 81 25.67 1.08 -39.09
C ARG A 81 25.22 1.59 -40.46
N ASP A 82 25.88 2.64 -40.95
CA ASP A 82 25.86 3.02 -42.36
C ASP A 82 27.25 3.56 -42.69
N CYS A 83 28.10 2.67 -43.21
CA CYS A 83 28.48 2.66 -44.63
C CYS A 83 29.53 3.73 -44.97
N ARG A 84 30.81 3.34 -44.90
CA ARG A 84 31.78 3.84 -45.88
C ARG A 84 32.40 2.63 -46.59
N VAL A 85 31.86 2.40 -47.77
CA VAL A 85 32.28 1.46 -48.81
C VAL A 85 33.11 2.27 -49.80
N GLY A 86 34.35 1.82 -50.08
CA GLY A 86 35.25 2.35 -51.14
C GLY A 86 35.79 3.75 -50.88
N TRP A 87 36.90 4.21 -51.44
CA TRP A 87 37.55 3.87 -52.70
C TRP A 87 39.05 4.19 -52.58
N ASP A 88 39.89 3.33 -53.18
CA ASP A 88 41.34 3.45 -53.44
C ASP A 88 42.32 3.45 -52.24
#